data_AF-A0A8J4Y7L1-F1
#
_entry.id   AF-A0A8J4Y7L1-F1
#
_cell.length_a   1.000
_cell.length_b   1.000
_cell.length_c   1.000
_cell.angle_alpha   90.00
_cell.angle_beta   90.00
_cell.angle_gamma   90.00
#
_symmetry.space_group_name_H-M   'P 1'
#
loop_
_entity.id
_entity.type
_entity.pdbx_description
1 polymer ?
#
loop_
_entity_poly.entity_id
_entity_poly.type
_entity_poly.pdbx_seq_one_letter_code
_entity_poly.pdbx_strand_id
1 'polypeptide(L)'
;MNKEVFDFLATAGAKYGVGFWKPGSGIIHQIILENYAFPGLLMIGTDSHTPNGGGLGGLCIGVGGADAVDVMADIPWELKCPQVIGVKLTGELSGWTSPKDIILKVAGILTVKGGTGAIVEYLGPGVDSISCTGMATICNMGAEIGSGGTLEGCDGRLWRFT
;
A
#
# COMPACT_ATOMS: atom_id res chain seq x y z
N MET A 1 7.67 25.70 -14.16
CA MET A 1 8.88 24.87 -14.28
C MET A 1 8.61 23.50 -14.89
N ASN A 2 7.46 22.83 -14.64
CA ASN A 2 7.17 21.49 -15.18
C ASN A 2 6.01 21.46 -16.21
N LYS A 3 5.76 22.58 -16.91
CA LYS A 3 4.58 22.73 -17.78
C LYS A 3 4.53 21.65 -18.88
N GLU A 4 5.65 21.39 -19.54
CA GLU A 4 5.76 20.40 -20.62
C GLU A 4 5.35 18.99 -20.15
N VAL A 5 5.88 18.55 -19.01
CA VAL A 5 5.58 17.22 -18.44
C VAL A 5 4.11 17.12 -18.05
N PHE A 6 3.56 18.15 -17.41
CA PHE A 6 2.15 18.14 -17.00
C PHE A 6 1.20 18.16 -18.19
N ASP A 7 1.51 18.94 -19.23
CA ASP A 7 0.71 18.97 -20.46
C ASP A 7 0.76 17.62 -21.18
N PHE A 8 1.93 16.98 -21.24
CA PHE A 8 2.07 15.63 -21.79
C PHE A 8 1.22 14.61 -21.03
N LEU A 9 1.34 14.54 -19.69
CA LEU A 9 0.59 13.59 -18.88
C LEU A 9 -0.93 13.84 -18.95
N ALA A 10 -1.36 15.09 -18.93
CA ALA A 10 -2.77 15.45 -19.04
C ALA A 10 -3.36 15.06 -20.41
N THR A 11 -2.66 15.36 -21.50
CA THR A 11 -3.12 15.04 -22.86
C THR A 11 -3.04 13.55 -23.16
N ALA A 12 -2.01 12.85 -22.67
CA ALA A 12 -1.91 11.40 -22.76
C ALA A 12 -3.03 10.72 -21.98
N GLY A 13 -3.31 11.17 -20.75
CA GLY A 13 -4.41 10.65 -19.94
C GLY A 13 -5.76 10.85 -20.62
N ALA A 14 -6.02 12.04 -21.17
CA ALA A 14 -7.25 12.30 -21.94
C ALA A 14 -7.38 11.42 -23.18
N LYS A 15 -6.26 11.14 -23.89
CA LYS A 15 -6.25 10.31 -25.09
C LYS A 15 -6.51 8.83 -24.80
N TYR A 16 -5.93 8.30 -23.72
CA TYR A 16 -5.96 6.88 -23.38
C TYR A 16 -6.94 6.53 -22.25
N GLY A 17 -7.75 7.47 -21.78
CA GLY A 17 -8.78 7.24 -20.76
C GLY A 17 -8.24 7.09 -19.34
N VAL A 18 -7.07 7.67 -19.03
CA VAL A 18 -6.46 7.62 -17.69
C VAL A 18 -6.81 8.90 -16.92
N GLY A 19 -7.27 8.74 -15.68
CA GLY A 19 -7.52 9.85 -14.77
C GLY A 19 -6.25 10.64 -14.47
N PHE A 20 -6.33 11.97 -14.44
CA PHE A 20 -5.19 12.85 -14.19
C PHE A 20 -5.41 13.72 -12.95
N TRP A 21 -4.68 13.42 -11.87
CA TRP A 21 -4.61 14.24 -10.68
C TRP A 21 -3.63 15.40 -10.90
N LYS A 22 -4.14 16.64 -10.82
CA LYS A 22 -3.36 17.85 -11.13
C LYS A 22 -2.30 18.12 -10.05
N PRO A 23 -1.18 18.79 -10.42
CA PRO A 23 -0.19 19.23 -9.43
C PRO A 23 -0.84 20.00 -8.27
N GLY A 24 -0.53 19.60 -7.04
CA GLY A 24 -1.14 20.15 -5.83
C GLY A 24 -2.34 19.37 -5.28
N SER A 25 -2.76 18.28 -5.93
CA SER A 25 -3.84 17.41 -5.43
C SER A 25 -3.50 16.63 -4.17
N GLY A 26 -2.23 16.26 -3.99
CA GLY A 26 -1.77 15.41 -2.89
C GLY A 26 -0.78 14.35 -3.34
N ILE A 27 -0.27 13.59 -2.38
CA ILE A 27 0.63 12.47 -2.61
C ILE A 27 -0.19 11.25 -3.07
N ILE A 28 0.31 10.52 -4.06
CA ILE A 28 -0.36 9.38 -4.70
C ILE A 28 -1.00 8.42 -3.69
N HIS A 29 -0.26 7.98 -2.67
CA HIS A 29 -0.73 6.99 -1.70
C HIS A 29 -1.85 7.51 -0.80
N GLN A 30 -1.84 8.81 -0.48
CA GLN A 30 -2.90 9.44 0.29
C GLN A 30 -4.17 9.55 -0.54
N ILE A 31 -4.03 10.00 -1.80
CA ILE A 31 -5.15 10.06 -2.75
C ILE A 31 -5.76 8.67 -2.96
N ILE A 32 -4.92 7.64 -3.12
CA ILE A 32 -5.34 6.24 -3.23
C ILE A 32 -6.13 5.83 -1.99
N LEU A 33 -5.58 6.05 -0.79
CA LEU A 33 -6.23 5.65 0.45
C LEU A 33 -7.59 6.35 0.64
N GLU A 34 -7.70 7.63 0.27
CA GLU A 34 -8.92 8.42 0.46
C GLU A 34 -10.00 8.18 -0.61
N ASN A 35 -9.65 7.70 -1.82
CA ASN A 35 -10.57 7.69 -2.96
C ASN A 35 -10.67 6.36 -3.71
N TYR A 36 -9.67 5.48 -3.61
CA TYR A 36 -9.54 4.33 -4.51
C TYR A 36 -9.33 2.99 -3.80
N ALA A 37 -8.75 2.99 -2.60
CA ALA A 37 -8.51 1.77 -1.83
C ALA A 37 -9.79 1.30 -1.14
N PHE A 38 -10.04 0.00 -1.16
CA PHE A 38 -11.16 -0.64 -0.48
C PHE A 38 -10.83 -2.11 -0.16
N PRO A 39 -11.54 -2.72 0.81
CA PRO A 39 -11.32 -4.11 1.19
C PRO A 39 -11.42 -5.08 0.01
N GLY A 40 -10.39 -5.92 -0.18
CA GLY A 40 -10.35 -6.92 -1.25
C GLY A 40 -9.93 -6.40 -2.63
N LEU A 41 -9.59 -5.12 -2.75
CA LEU A 41 -8.96 -4.56 -3.95
C LEU A 41 -7.61 -5.24 -4.21
N LEU A 42 -7.35 -5.62 -5.47
CA LEU A 42 -6.01 -5.87 -5.96
C LEU A 42 -5.56 -4.67 -6.79
N MET A 43 -4.51 -3.98 -6.37
CA MET A 43 -3.98 -2.79 -7.05
C MET A 43 -2.49 -2.92 -7.28
N ILE A 44 -2.04 -2.58 -8.49
CA ILE A 44 -0.63 -2.37 -8.78
C ILE A 44 -0.36 -0.88 -9.01
N GLY A 45 0.80 -0.40 -8.57
CA GLY A 45 1.20 0.99 -8.71
C GLY A 45 2.68 1.09 -9.04
N THR A 46 3.05 2.04 -9.90
CA THR A 46 4.45 2.26 -10.30
C THR A 46 5.25 3.03 -9.25
N ASP A 47 5.15 2.60 -7.99
CA ASP A 47 5.79 3.18 -6.82
C ASP A 47 5.95 2.13 -5.72
N SER A 48 7.09 2.14 -5.01
CA SER A 48 7.41 1.14 -3.98
C SER A 48 6.49 1.19 -2.78
N HIS A 49 5.92 2.35 -2.44
CA HIS A 49 5.07 2.55 -1.26
C HIS A 49 3.59 2.34 -1.55
N THR A 50 3.25 1.81 -2.73
CA THR A 50 1.90 1.33 -3.09
C THR A 50 1.26 0.43 -2.03
N PRO A 51 2.00 -0.42 -1.26
CA PRO A 51 1.46 -1.15 -0.12
C PRO A 51 0.73 -0.32 0.95
N ASN A 52 0.83 1.01 0.95
CA ASN A 52 0.03 1.90 1.79
C ASN A 52 -1.48 1.57 1.79
N GLY A 53 -2.04 1.18 0.65
CA GLY A 53 -3.45 0.81 0.53
C GLY A 53 -3.86 -0.44 1.33
N GLY A 54 -2.87 -1.22 1.81
CA GLY A 54 -3.09 -2.36 2.70
C GLY A 54 -3.71 -2.01 4.05
N GLY A 55 -3.59 -0.75 4.49
CA GLY A 55 -4.32 -0.25 5.65
C GLY A 55 -5.84 -0.10 5.44
N LEU A 56 -6.30 -0.31 4.21
CA LEU A 56 -7.72 -0.47 3.85
C LEU A 56 -8.01 -1.87 3.30
N GLY A 57 -7.27 -2.90 3.75
CA GLY A 57 -7.55 -4.29 3.42
C GLY A 57 -7.44 -4.65 1.93
N GLY A 58 -6.83 -3.78 1.12
CA GLY A 58 -6.48 -4.07 -0.27
C GLY A 58 -5.11 -4.75 -0.34
N LEU A 59 -4.92 -5.63 -1.31
CA LEU A 59 -3.59 -6.10 -1.70
C LEU A 59 -3.01 -5.13 -2.73
N CYS A 60 -2.21 -4.17 -2.25
CA CYS A 60 -1.60 -3.14 -3.08
C CYS A 60 -0.08 -3.42 -3.26
N ILE A 61 0.38 -3.52 -4.51
CA ILE A 61 1.73 -3.98 -4.86
C ILE A 61 2.46 -2.95 -5.73
N GLY A 62 3.70 -2.63 -5.35
CA GLY A 62 4.58 -1.78 -6.16
C GLY A 62 5.18 -2.55 -7.32
N VAL A 63 5.13 -2.00 -8.54
CA VAL A 63 5.62 -2.64 -9.77
C VAL A 63 6.42 -1.68 -10.65
N GLY A 64 7.07 -2.21 -11.69
CA GLY A 64 7.70 -1.38 -12.72
C GLY A 64 6.68 -0.79 -13.70
N GLY A 65 7.12 0.17 -14.51
CA GLY A 65 6.26 0.77 -15.55
C GLY A 65 5.81 -0.24 -16.63
N ALA A 66 6.61 -1.27 -16.90
CA ALA A 66 6.26 -2.32 -17.86
C ALA A 66 5.07 -3.17 -17.37
N ASP A 67 5.09 -3.60 -16.12
CA ASP A 67 4.00 -4.39 -15.52
C ASP A 67 2.68 -3.61 -15.50
N ALA A 68 2.75 -2.29 -15.26
CA ALA A 68 1.58 -1.43 -15.32
C ALA A 68 1.01 -1.34 -16.74
N VAL A 69 1.88 -1.28 -17.77
CA VAL A 69 1.46 -1.29 -19.17
C VAL A 69 0.80 -2.61 -19.54
N ASP A 70 1.30 -3.75 -19.05
CA ASP A 70 0.68 -5.05 -19.29
C ASP A 70 -0.78 -5.07 -18.80
N VAL A 71 -1.03 -4.68 -17.55
CA VAL A 71 -2.40 -4.61 -17.02
C VAL A 71 -3.25 -3.58 -17.76
N MET A 72 -2.69 -2.42 -18.10
CA MET A 72 -3.41 -1.40 -18.89
C MET A 72 -3.74 -1.88 -20.31
N ALA A 73 -2.98 -2.83 -20.85
CA ALA A 73 -3.19 -3.46 -22.15
C ALA A 73 -4.05 -4.74 -22.07
N ASP A 74 -4.63 -5.04 -20.90
CA ASP A 74 -5.40 -6.26 -20.64
C ASP A 74 -4.58 -7.55 -20.80
N ILE A 75 -3.28 -7.46 -20.55
CA ILE A 75 -2.35 -8.59 -20.52
C ILE A 75 -2.26 -9.10 -19.07
N PRO A 76 -2.36 -10.42 -18.83
CA PRO A 76 -2.23 -10.97 -17.49
C PRO A 76 -0.89 -10.59 -16.85
N TRP A 77 -0.95 -10.00 -15.66
CA TRP A 77 0.23 -9.70 -14.86
C TRP A 77 0.70 -10.94 -14.10
N GLU A 78 1.99 -11.25 -14.23
CA GLU A 78 2.60 -12.37 -13.53
C GLU A 78 3.21 -11.93 -12.19
N LEU A 79 2.78 -12.60 -11.12
CA LEU A 79 3.36 -12.44 -9.79
C LEU A 79 3.87 -13.79 -9.31
N LYS A 80 5.14 -13.84 -8.89
CA LYS A 80 5.67 -15.00 -8.17
C LYS A 80 4.85 -15.19 -6.90
N CYS A 81 4.27 -16.38 -6.72
CA CYS A 81 3.46 -16.71 -5.53
C CYS A 81 4.23 -16.34 -4.24
N PRO A 82 3.78 -15.33 -3.48
CA PRO A 82 4.50 -14.86 -2.32
C PRO A 82 4.36 -15.83 -1.15
N GLN A 83 5.36 -15.85 -0.28
CA GLN A 83 5.19 -16.40 1.07
C GLN A 83 4.37 -15.42 1.93
N VAL A 84 3.87 -15.87 3.07
CA VAL A 84 3.15 -14.99 4.00
C VAL A 84 3.89 -14.94 5.34
N ILE A 85 4.20 -13.72 5.80
CA ILE A 85 4.76 -13.46 7.12
C ILE A 85 3.64 -12.88 7.99
N GLY A 86 3.18 -13.68 8.96
CA GLY A 86 2.18 -13.23 9.93
C GLY A 86 2.79 -12.42 11.08
N VAL A 87 2.38 -11.16 11.22
CA VAL A 87 2.73 -10.31 12.37
C VAL A 87 1.52 -10.23 13.29
N LYS A 88 1.58 -11.00 14.39
CA LYS A 88 0.51 -11.03 15.39
C LYS A 88 0.63 -9.85 16.37
N LEU A 89 -0.32 -8.93 16.32
CA LEU A 89 -0.41 -7.81 17.26
C LEU A 89 -1.29 -8.17 18.45
N THR A 90 -0.82 -7.82 19.66
CA THR A 90 -1.52 -8.04 20.92
C THR A 90 -1.37 -6.84 21.83
N GLY A 91 -2.39 -6.57 22.65
CA GLY A 91 -2.44 -5.36 23.48
C GLY A 91 -2.85 -4.13 22.67
N GLU A 92 -2.60 -2.95 23.23
CA GLU A 92 -3.00 -1.66 22.65
C GLU A 92 -1.86 -0.64 22.71
N LEU A 93 -1.81 0.27 21.74
CA LEU A 93 -0.89 1.41 21.76
C LEU A 93 -1.24 2.36 22.91
N SER A 94 -0.24 2.85 23.65
CA SER A 94 -0.46 3.76 24.77
C SER A 94 0.66 4.79 24.91
N GLY A 95 0.35 5.92 25.56
CA GLY A 95 1.31 6.99 25.81
C GLY A 95 1.82 7.65 24.51
N TRP A 96 3.13 7.60 24.30
CA TRP A 96 3.81 8.19 23.14
C TRP A 96 3.98 7.21 21.98
N THR A 97 3.63 5.93 22.17
CA THR A 97 3.78 4.92 21.12
C THR A 97 2.72 5.11 20.05
N SER A 98 3.15 5.04 18.79
CA SER A 98 2.36 5.29 17.59
C SER A 98 2.39 4.08 16.65
N PRO A 99 1.51 4.02 15.63
CA PRO A 99 1.55 2.98 14.60
C PRO A 99 2.90 2.89 13.89
N LYS A 100 3.62 4.01 13.76
CA LYS A 100 4.96 4.05 13.17
C LYS A 100 5.96 3.17 13.94
N ASP A 101 5.84 3.11 15.27
CA ASP A 101 6.76 2.35 16.11
C ASP A 101 6.63 0.84 15.89
N ILE A 102 5.45 0.37 15.48
CA ILE A 102 5.21 -1.04 15.13
C ILE A 102 6.07 -1.42 13.93
N ILE A 103 5.97 -0.69 12.82
CA ILE A 103 6.74 -1.01 11.62
C ILE A 103 8.24 -0.76 11.80
N LEU A 104 8.65 0.23 12.60
CA LEU A 104 10.05 0.40 12.97
C LEU A 104 10.59 -0.81 13.75
N LYS A 105 9.79 -1.36 14.68
CA LYS A 105 10.16 -2.57 15.41
C LYS A 105 10.21 -3.79 14.50
N VAL A 106 9.23 -3.97 13.63
CA VAL A 106 9.19 -5.07 12.64
C VAL A 106 10.38 -4.99 11.69
N ALA A 107 10.73 -3.80 11.21
CA ALA A 107 11.92 -3.58 10.39
C ALA A 107 13.22 -3.90 11.14
N GLY A 108 13.30 -3.59 12.43
CA GLY A 108 14.42 -4.00 13.28
C GLY A 108 14.54 -5.52 13.45
N ILE A 109 13.41 -6.25 13.43
CA ILE A 109 13.38 -7.73 13.57
C ILE A 109 13.72 -8.41 12.24
N LEU A 110 13.07 -8.00 11.15
CA LEU A 110 13.19 -8.64 9.84
C LEU A 110 14.40 -8.14 9.05
N THR A 111 14.92 -6.95 9.38
CA THR A 111 15.93 -6.23 8.60
C THR A 111 15.45 -5.91 7.17
N VAL A 112 16.29 -5.24 6.38
CA VAL A 112 15.94 -4.78 5.02
C VAL A 112 15.73 -5.90 4.00
N LYS A 113 16.05 -7.16 4.34
CA LYS A 113 15.88 -8.31 3.43
C LYS A 113 14.84 -9.32 3.89
N GLY A 114 14.36 -9.23 5.13
CA GLY A 114 13.53 -10.28 5.72
C GLY A 114 12.14 -10.43 5.12
N GLY A 115 11.62 -9.42 4.42
CA GLY A 115 10.34 -9.47 3.70
C GLY A 115 10.45 -9.87 2.23
N THR A 116 11.66 -10.08 1.70
CA THR A 116 11.86 -10.32 0.25
C THR A 116 11.05 -11.52 -0.24
N GLY A 117 10.14 -11.29 -1.19
CA GLY A 117 9.31 -12.34 -1.78
C GLY A 117 8.17 -12.83 -0.87
N ALA A 118 7.85 -12.08 0.18
CA ALA A 118 6.72 -12.34 1.05
C ALA A 118 5.74 -11.16 1.07
N ILE A 119 4.50 -11.45 1.47
CA ILE A 119 3.52 -10.48 1.93
C ILE A 119 3.53 -10.49 3.46
N VAL A 120 3.51 -9.31 4.07
CA VAL A 120 3.35 -9.18 5.52
C VAL A 120 1.87 -9.00 5.84
N GLU A 121 1.32 -9.91 6.63
CA GLU A 121 -0.07 -9.89 7.06
C GLU A 121 -0.13 -9.58 8.56
N TYR A 122 -0.82 -8.49 8.91
CA TYR A 122 -1.06 -8.11 10.30
C TYR A 122 -2.35 -8.74 10.80
N LEU A 123 -2.28 -9.43 11.95
CA LEU A 123 -3.40 -10.17 12.50
C LEU A 123 -3.43 -10.12 14.04
N GLY A 124 -4.56 -10.49 14.63
CA GLY A 124 -4.72 -10.62 16.08
C GLY A 124 -5.34 -9.39 16.74
N PRO A 125 -5.67 -9.49 18.04
CA PRO A 125 -6.56 -8.54 18.71
C PRO A 125 -5.99 -7.12 18.84
N GLY A 126 -4.66 -6.94 18.67
CA GLY A 126 -4.05 -5.62 18.70
C GLY A 126 -4.21 -4.82 17.40
N VAL A 127 -4.57 -5.46 16.27
CA VAL A 127 -4.93 -4.77 15.02
C VAL A 127 -6.10 -3.83 15.28
N ASP A 128 -7.07 -4.33 16.05
CA ASP A 128 -8.20 -3.59 16.58
C ASP A 128 -7.83 -2.43 17.55
N SER A 129 -6.56 -2.13 17.79
CA SER A 129 -6.18 -0.91 18.52
C SER A 129 -5.71 0.22 17.60
N ILE A 130 -5.59 -0.04 16.30
CA ILE A 130 -4.93 0.84 15.34
C ILE A 130 -5.99 1.50 14.44
N SER A 131 -5.78 2.77 14.07
CA SER A 131 -6.61 3.46 13.10
C SER A 131 -6.29 3.02 11.67
N CYS A 132 -7.21 3.17 10.73
CA CYS A 132 -6.97 2.88 9.31
C CYS A 132 -5.71 3.59 8.75
N THR A 133 -5.56 4.90 9.01
CA THR A 133 -4.37 5.65 8.59
C THR A 133 -3.09 5.21 9.32
N GLY A 134 -3.22 4.70 10.55
CA GLY A 134 -2.14 4.05 11.28
C GLY A 134 -1.71 2.74 10.64
N MET A 135 -2.67 1.91 10.24
CA MET A 135 -2.42 0.68 9.49
C MET A 135 -1.80 0.99 8.12
N ALA A 136 -2.25 2.03 7.43
CA ALA A 136 -1.63 2.49 6.19
C ALA A 136 -0.17 2.90 6.41
N THR A 137 0.14 3.60 7.51
CA THR A 137 1.52 3.95 7.90
C THR A 137 2.40 2.71 8.09
N ILE A 138 1.84 1.66 8.71
CA ILE A 138 2.53 0.39 8.93
C ILE A 138 2.77 -0.32 7.58
N CYS A 139 1.74 -0.41 6.74
CA CYS A 139 1.82 -1.10 5.46
C CYS A 139 2.76 -0.40 4.47
N ASN A 140 2.72 0.93 4.45
CA ASN A 140 3.57 1.80 3.65
C ASN A 140 5.06 1.49 3.89
N MET A 141 5.49 1.47 5.15
CA MET A 141 6.89 1.24 5.49
C MET A 141 7.29 -0.25 5.50
N GLY A 142 6.37 -1.14 5.09
CA GLY A 142 6.69 -2.53 4.76
C GLY A 142 7.55 -2.66 3.50
N ALA A 143 7.61 -1.61 2.67
CA ALA A 143 8.49 -1.56 1.50
C ALA A 143 9.98 -1.64 1.91
N GLU A 144 10.37 -1.04 3.03
CA GLU A 144 11.76 -0.95 3.51
C GLU A 144 12.33 -2.29 4.00
N ILE A 145 11.48 -3.30 4.23
CA ILE A 145 11.91 -4.68 4.55
C ILE A 145 11.91 -5.60 3.32
N GLY A 146 11.64 -5.05 2.13
CA GLY A 146 11.57 -5.79 0.87
C GLY A 146 10.26 -6.56 0.66
N SER A 147 9.21 -6.24 1.42
CA SER A 147 7.90 -6.89 1.27
C SER A 147 7.30 -6.60 -0.09
N GLY A 148 6.79 -7.63 -0.78
CA GLY A 148 6.09 -7.49 -2.06
C GLY A 148 4.67 -6.93 -1.91
N GLY A 149 4.16 -6.88 -0.68
CA GLY A 149 2.85 -6.32 -0.32
C GLY A 149 2.62 -6.42 1.18
N THR A 150 1.76 -5.56 1.72
CA THR A 150 1.43 -5.59 3.14
C THR A 150 -0.07 -5.36 3.27
N LEU A 151 -0.75 -6.11 4.14
CA LEU A 151 -2.18 -5.92 4.38
C LEU A 151 -2.57 -6.15 5.84
N GLU A 152 -3.64 -5.46 6.25
CA GLU A 152 -4.44 -5.81 7.41
C GLU A 152 -5.29 -7.04 7.09
N GLY A 153 -5.16 -8.10 7.90
CA GLY A 153 -6.06 -9.26 7.82
C GLY A 153 -7.50 -8.82 8.04
N CYS A 154 -8.44 -9.36 7.26
CA CYS A 154 -9.82 -8.86 7.21
C CYS A 154 -10.57 -9.19 8.53
N ASP A 155 -10.48 -8.32 9.53
CA ASP A 155 -11.38 -8.29 10.69
C ASP A 155 -12.10 -6.93 10.81
N GLY A 156 -13.41 -6.99 11.13
CA GLY A 156 -14.37 -5.97 11.56
C GLY A 156 -14.37 -4.48 11.13
N ARG A 157 -13.21 -3.84 10.88
CA ARG A 157 -13.05 -2.38 10.98
C ARG A 157 -13.02 -1.61 9.65
N LEU A 158 -12.83 -2.34 8.56
CA LEU A 158 -12.78 -1.83 7.18
C LEU A 158 -13.99 -0.97 6.77
N TRP A 159 -15.07 -1.05 7.52
CA TRP A 159 -16.34 -0.35 7.30
C TRP A 159 -16.44 1.05 7.94
N ARG A 160 -15.45 1.51 8.72
CA ARG A 160 -15.53 2.85 9.37
C ARG A 160 -14.90 3.98 8.55
N PHE A 161 -14.14 3.67 7.52
CA PHE A 161 -13.44 4.64 6.67
C PHE A 161 -13.94 4.64 5.22
N THR A 162 -14.86 3.72 4.87
CA THR A 162 -15.50 3.57 3.56
C THR A 162 -16.93 4.13 3.56
#